data_AF-A0A645H2X8-F1
#
_entry.id   AF-A0A645H2X8-F1
#
_cell.length_a   1.000
_cell.length_b   1.000
_cell.length_c   1.000
_cell.angle_alpha   90.00
_cell.angle_beta   90.00
_cell.angle_gamma   90.00
#
_symmetry.space_group_name_H-M   'P 1'
#
loop_
_entity.id
_entity.type
_entity.pdbx_description
1 polymer ?
#
loop_
_entity_poly.entity_id
_entity_poly.type
_entity_poly.pdbx_seq_one_letter_code
_entity_poly.pdbx_strand_id
1 'polypeptide(L)'
;MSINTLARVFTPHDNIVYTANDFRQTLRIAVAGTIALSISTFYNVQYGVFFVVYPLMLMSLVPVFNRHVARQFVFSAAVNCVEMVLIVGYLSQWPVIMTLVVFGLYVMRFRFMSKGPLFLLGSMGVVCQSTMLNFMSYPTTDWHTLMFSNMEACVMAVALSALLHYLIPDVEPRNPPPRIEKDEARIRHESLLSGTVATMIFVIFQICDRCIFANTLDSVHTGIFA
;
A
#
# COMPACT_ATOMS: atom_id res chain seq x y z
N MET A 1 14.75 -31.45 -10.25
CA MET A 1 15.56 -30.35 -10.81
C MET A 1 16.09 -29.54 -9.64
N SER A 2 17.40 -29.47 -9.45
CA SER A 2 18.01 -28.84 -8.25
C SER A 2 17.95 -27.31 -8.36
N ILE A 3 17.80 -26.61 -7.23
CA ILE A 3 17.71 -25.14 -7.14
C ILE A 3 18.93 -24.44 -7.77
N ASN A 4 20.07 -25.14 -7.77
CA ASN A 4 21.33 -24.69 -8.38
C ASN A 4 21.28 -24.67 -9.91
N THR A 5 20.42 -25.49 -10.53
CA THR A 5 20.24 -25.52 -11.98
C THR A 5 19.37 -24.34 -12.46
N LEU A 6 18.36 -23.95 -11.69
CA LEU A 6 17.51 -22.79 -11.99
C LEU A 6 18.29 -21.48 -11.83
N ALA A 7 19.13 -21.35 -10.80
CA ALA A 7 19.94 -20.16 -10.58
C ALA A 7 20.91 -19.87 -11.74
N ARG A 8 21.46 -20.92 -12.38
CA ARG A 8 22.44 -20.79 -13.47
C ARG A 8 21.83 -20.34 -14.80
N VAL A 9 20.55 -20.61 -15.03
CA VAL A 9 19.84 -20.26 -16.28
C VAL A 9 19.49 -18.77 -16.33
N PHE A 10 19.35 -18.10 -15.18
CA PHE A 10 19.05 -16.66 -15.09
C PHE A 10 20.28 -15.75 -15.01
N THR A 11 21.49 -16.27 -15.21
CA THR A 11 22.75 -15.49 -15.21
C THR A 11 23.54 -15.69 -16.52
N PRO A 12 23.27 -14.89 -17.58
CA PRO A 12 24.03 -14.98 -18.83
C PRO A 12 25.34 -14.18 -18.83
N HIS A 13 25.61 -13.34 -17.82
CA HIS A 13 26.82 -12.49 -17.75
C HIS A 13 27.46 -12.57 -16.36
N ASP A 14 28.78 -12.69 -16.32
CA ASP A 14 29.66 -12.89 -15.14
C ASP A 14 29.68 -11.73 -14.12
N ASN A 15 28.57 -11.03 -13.95
CA ASN A 15 28.33 -10.15 -12.82
C ASN A 15 27.19 -10.77 -12.01
N ILE A 16 27.45 -11.16 -10.75
CA ILE A 16 26.49 -11.91 -9.94
C ILE A 16 25.34 -10.97 -9.54
N VAL A 17 24.31 -10.87 -10.38
CA VAL A 17 23.18 -9.93 -10.21
C VAL A 17 22.00 -10.54 -9.42
N TYR A 18 21.96 -11.86 -9.22
CA TYR A 18 20.90 -12.53 -8.45
C TYR A 18 21.49 -13.46 -7.40
N THR A 19 21.48 -13.04 -6.14
CA THR A 19 21.98 -13.87 -5.03
C THR A 19 20.91 -14.88 -4.58
N ALA A 20 21.31 -15.98 -3.95
CA ALA A 20 20.37 -17.01 -3.48
C ALA A 20 19.30 -16.47 -2.51
N ASN A 21 19.61 -15.41 -1.78
CA ASN A 21 18.68 -14.70 -0.90
C ASN A 21 17.65 -13.85 -1.68
N ASP A 22 18.00 -13.28 -2.84
CA ASP A 22 17.05 -12.53 -3.67
C ASP A 22 16.05 -13.47 -4.33
N PHE A 23 16.50 -14.66 -4.74
CA PHE A 23 15.60 -15.72 -5.21
C PHE A 23 14.61 -16.15 -4.11
N ARG A 24 15.09 -16.33 -2.87
CA ARG A 24 14.22 -16.67 -1.73
C ARG A 24 13.24 -15.56 -1.38
N GLN A 25 13.66 -14.29 -1.47
CA GLN A 25 12.75 -13.16 -1.27
C GLN A 25 11.67 -13.12 -2.36
N THR A 26 12.05 -13.26 -3.63
CA THR A 26 11.10 -13.32 -4.74
C THR A 26 10.13 -14.50 -4.57
N LEU A 27 10.63 -15.66 -4.16
CA LEU A 27 9.79 -16.82 -3.84
C LEU A 27 8.84 -16.53 -2.67
N ARG A 28 9.32 -15.88 -1.60
CA ARG A 28 8.50 -15.47 -0.45
C ARG A 28 7.36 -14.56 -0.89
N ILE A 29 7.67 -13.54 -1.71
CA ILE A 29 6.70 -12.60 -2.26
C ILE A 29 5.68 -13.32 -3.15
N ALA A 30 6.15 -14.18 -4.06
CA ALA A 30 5.28 -14.92 -4.98
C ALA A 30 4.34 -15.88 -4.23
N VAL A 31 4.86 -16.67 -3.29
CA VAL A 31 4.06 -17.60 -2.48
C VAL A 31 3.05 -16.85 -1.63
N ALA A 32 3.44 -15.74 -1.02
CA ALA A 32 2.50 -14.93 -0.25
C ALA A 32 1.38 -14.34 -1.11
N GLY A 33 1.69 -13.83 -2.30
CA GLY A 33 0.71 -13.31 -3.23
C GLY A 33 -0.30 -14.38 -3.62
N THR A 34 0.18 -15.60 -3.92
CA THR A 34 -0.67 -16.74 -4.26
C THR A 34 -1.55 -17.18 -3.09
N ILE A 35 -1.01 -17.24 -1.87
CA ILE A 35 -1.79 -17.59 -0.67
C ILE A 35 -2.83 -16.51 -0.37
N ALA A 36 -2.43 -15.23 -0.40
CA ALA A 36 -3.32 -14.11 -0.17
C ALA A 36 -4.46 -14.05 -1.19
N LEU A 37 -4.16 -14.27 -2.47
CA LEU A 37 -5.15 -14.33 -3.54
C LEU A 37 -6.07 -15.54 -3.33
N SER A 38 -5.51 -16.71 -3.03
CA SER A 38 -6.30 -17.91 -2.74
C SER A 38 -7.27 -17.67 -1.59
N ILE A 39 -6.81 -17.13 -0.46
CA ILE A 39 -7.65 -16.76 0.69
C ILE A 39 -8.72 -15.76 0.26
N SER A 40 -8.35 -14.70 -0.47
CA SER A 40 -9.31 -13.71 -0.95
C SER A 40 -10.41 -14.31 -1.83
N THR A 41 -10.08 -15.27 -2.70
CA THR A 41 -11.05 -15.96 -3.56
C THR A 41 -11.93 -16.92 -2.75
N PHE A 42 -11.37 -17.61 -1.76
CA PHE A 42 -12.13 -18.53 -0.91
C PHE A 42 -13.15 -17.82 -0.02
N TYR A 43 -12.80 -16.68 0.57
CA TYR A 43 -13.69 -15.93 1.46
C TYR A 43 -14.66 -15.00 0.71
N ASN A 44 -14.55 -14.89 -0.62
CA ASN A 44 -15.38 -14.01 -1.46
C ASN A 44 -15.55 -12.61 -0.85
N VAL A 45 -14.42 -12.02 -0.42
CA VAL A 45 -14.40 -10.71 0.24
C VAL A 45 -14.59 -9.60 -0.81
N GLN A 46 -15.45 -8.62 -0.50
CA GLN A 46 -15.76 -7.49 -1.40
C GLN A 46 -14.51 -6.67 -1.80
N TYR A 47 -13.49 -6.61 -0.94
CA TYR A 47 -12.27 -5.83 -1.18
C TYR A 47 -11.00 -6.68 -1.24
N GLY A 48 -11.03 -7.77 -2.01
CA GLY A 48 -9.92 -8.73 -2.15
C GLY A 48 -8.56 -8.13 -2.54
N VAL A 49 -8.55 -6.96 -3.19
CA VAL A 49 -7.32 -6.26 -3.56
C VAL A 49 -6.47 -5.90 -2.32
N PHE A 50 -7.08 -5.50 -1.20
CA PHE A 50 -6.34 -5.17 0.02
C PHE A 50 -5.62 -6.38 0.60
N PHE A 51 -6.29 -7.54 0.55
CA PHE A 51 -5.77 -8.80 1.05
C PHE A 51 -4.50 -9.23 0.29
N VAL A 52 -4.37 -8.88 -0.99
CA VAL A 52 -3.19 -9.23 -1.81
C VAL A 52 -2.11 -8.15 -1.78
N VAL A 53 -2.49 -6.87 -1.89
CA VAL A 53 -1.53 -5.77 -2.02
C VAL A 53 -0.78 -5.53 -0.70
N TYR A 54 -1.44 -5.63 0.45
CA TYR A 54 -0.80 -5.33 1.74
C TYR A 54 0.31 -6.32 2.14
N PRO A 55 0.12 -7.65 2.04
CA PRO A 55 1.20 -8.60 2.26
C PRO A 55 2.37 -8.35 1.29
N LEU A 56 2.08 -8.24 -0.02
CA LEU A 56 3.10 -8.03 -1.05
C LEU A 56 3.94 -6.79 -0.77
N MET A 57 3.28 -5.68 -0.40
CA MET A 57 3.95 -4.43 -0.06
C MET A 57 4.80 -4.55 1.21
N LEU A 58 4.31 -5.26 2.24
CA LEU A 58 5.07 -5.48 3.46
C LEU A 58 6.34 -6.30 3.20
N MET A 59 6.27 -7.38 2.42
CA MET A 59 7.45 -8.22 2.14
C MET A 59 8.40 -7.65 1.09
N SER A 60 7.91 -6.80 0.17
CA SER A 60 8.77 -6.13 -0.80
C SER A 60 9.60 -5.03 -0.15
N LEU A 61 9.01 -4.27 0.79
CA LEU A 61 9.67 -3.17 1.47
C LEU A 61 10.52 -3.62 2.66
N VAL A 62 10.24 -4.79 3.23
CA VAL A 62 10.89 -5.28 4.46
C VAL A 62 11.55 -6.64 4.19
N PRO A 63 12.86 -6.65 3.91
CA PRO A 63 13.60 -7.90 3.75
C PRO A 63 13.78 -8.68 5.06
N VAL A 64 13.68 -8.01 6.21
CA VAL A 64 13.84 -8.60 7.55
C VAL A 64 12.64 -8.27 8.43
N PHE A 65 11.78 -9.26 8.67
CA PHE A 65 10.62 -9.08 9.54
C PHE A 65 11.05 -8.85 11.00
N ASN A 66 10.62 -7.72 11.57
CA ASN A 66 10.86 -7.37 12.98
C ASN A 66 9.53 -7.12 13.69
N ARG A 67 9.43 -7.50 14.97
CA ARG A 67 8.25 -7.21 15.81
C ARG A 67 7.94 -5.71 15.87
N HIS A 68 8.95 -4.84 15.80
CA HIS A 68 8.75 -3.39 15.71
C HIS A 68 8.04 -2.98 14.41
N VAL A 69 8.39 -3.60 13.29
CA VAL A 69 7.75 -3.37 11.99
C VAL A 69 6.29 -3.80 12.02
N ALA A 70 5.99 -4.98 12.56
CA ALA A 70 4.62 -5.47 12.71
C ALA A 70 3.74 -4.51 13.53
N ARG A 71 4.27 -3.98 14.64
CA ARG A 71 3.56 -3.00 15.47
C ARG A 71 3.32 -1.68 14.73
N GLN A 72 4.31 -1.18 13.99
CA GLN A 72 4.16 0.04 13.19
C GLN A 72 3.10 -0.11 12.10
N PHE A 73 3.03 -1.29 11.50
CA PHE A 73 2.08 -1.61 10.45
C PHE A 73 0.62 -1.60 10.96
N VAL A 74 0.36 -2.33 12.05
CA VAL A 74 -0.98 -2.36 12.68
C VAL A 74 -1.36 -0.98 13.24
N PHE A 75 -0.39 -0.26 13.83
CA PHE A 75 -0.62 1.10 14.29
C PHE A 75 -0.97 2.05 13.13
N SER A 76 -0.29 1.92 11.98
CA SER A 76 -0.62 2.69 10.77
C SER A 76 -2.07 2.47 10.34
N ALA A 77 -2.50 1.20 10.29
CA ALA A 77 -3.85 0.82 9.90
C ALA A 77 -4.91 1.45 10.82
N ALA A 78 -4.68 1.43 12.13
CA ALA A 78 -5.56 2.06 13.11
C ALA A 78 -5.63 3.59 12.94
N VAL A 79 -4.48 4.26 12.76
CA VAL A 79 -4.44 5.71 12.51
C VAL A 79 -5.18 6.05 11.23
N ASN A 80 -4.98 5.29 10.14
CA ASN A 80 -5.68 5.51 8.88
C ASN A 80 -7.20 5.38 9.02
N CYS A 81 -7.67 4.42 9.83
CA CYS A 81 -9.10 4.25 10.11
C CYS A 81 -9.67 5.47 10.86
N VAL A 82 -8.98 5.95 11.88
CA VAL A 82 -9.40 7.14 12.66
C VAL A 82 -9.39 8.39 11.77
N GLU A 83 -8.33 8.59 10.98
CA GLU A 83 -8.22 9.71 10.04
C GLU A 83 -9.34 9.68 9.00
N MET A 84 -9.68 8.50 8.48
CA MET A 84 -10.79 8.34 7.52
C MET A 84 -12.12 8.77 8.12
N VAL A 85 -12.44 8.32 9.34
CA VAL A 85 -13.69 8.72 10.04
C VAL A 85 -13.72 10.22 10.31
N LEU A 86 -12.60 10.82 10.70
CA LEU A 86 -12.53 12.26 10.96
C LEU A 86 -12.68 13.09 9.67
N ILE A 87 -11.98 12.71 8.60
CA ILE A 87 -11.98 13.44 7.33
C ILE A 87 -13.34 13.32 6.65
N VAL A 88 -13.87 12.10 6.52
CA VAL A 88 -15.16 11.88 5.86
C VAL A 88 -16.31 12.36 6.73
N GLY A 89 -16.26 12.11 8.05
CA GLY A 89 -17.32 12.49 8.97
C GLY A 89 -17.50 14.01 9.12
N TYR A 90 -16.42 14.78 9.17
CA TYR A 90 -16.50 16.24 9.38
C TYR A 90 -16.26 17.08 8.13
N LEU A 91 -15.41 16.65 7.19
CA LEU A 91 -14.97 17.48 6.07
C LEU A 91 -15.62 17.10 4.72
N SER A 92 -16.51 16.09 4.66
CA SER A 92 -17.17 15.70 3.41
C SER A 92 -18.02 16.80 2.77
N GLN A 93 -18.48 17.80 3.54
CA GLN A 93 -19.25 18.93 3.02
C GLN A 93 -18.37 19.97 2.29
N TRP A 94 -17.06 19.99 2.56
CA TRP A 94 -16.12 20.98 2.03
C TRP A 94 -14.96 20.30 1.30
N PRO A 95 -15.17 19.83 0.06
CA PRO A 95 -14.20 19.00 -0.66
C PRO A 95 -12.84 19.68 -0.89
N VAL A 96 -12.81 21.02 -0.98
CA VAL A 96 -11.57 21.80 -1.13
C VAL A 96 -10.75 21.85 0.17
N ILE A 97 -11.42 21.95 1.31
CA ILE A 97 -10.73 21.93 2.62
C ILE A 97 -10.24 20.51 2.90
N MET A 98 -11.04 19.50 2.54
CA MET A 98 -10.68 18.09 2.64
C MET A 98 -9.38 17.77 1.87
N THR A 99 -9.25 18.24 0.63
CA THR A 99 -8.04 17.98 -0.18
C THR A 99 -6.80 18.66 0.40
N LEU A 100 -6.92 19.87 0.97
CA LEU A 100 -5.82 20.56 1.65
C LEU A 100 -5.37 19.83 2.93
N VAL A 101 -6.31 19.31 3.71
CA VAL A 101 -5.98 18.52 4.91
C VAL A 101 -5.31 17.21 4.53
N VAL A 102 -5.84 16.51 3.51
CA VAL A 102 -5.23 15.28 2.96
C VAL A 102 -3.84 15.56 2.41
N PHE A 103 -3.62 16.70 1.74
CA PHE A 103 -2.30 17.14 1.30
C PHE A 103 -1.33 17.28 2.47
N GLY A 104 -1.72 17.99 3.52
CA GLY A 104 -0.91 18.16 4.74
C GLY A 104 -0.55 16.82 5.38
N LEU A 105 -1.52 15.90 5.46
CA LEU A 105 -1.31 14.55 5.98
C LEU A 105 -0.33 13.74 5.11
N TYR A 106 -0.47 13.76 3.79
CA TYR A 106 0.48 13.09 2.90
C TYR A 106 1.88 13.66 3.02
N VAL A 107 2.04 14.99 3.05
CA VAL A 107 3.36 15.63 3.28
C VAL A 107 3.95 15.18 4.62
N MET A 108 3.15 15.11 5.68
CA MET A 108 3.59 14.62 6.99
C MET A 108 4.02 13.14 6.93
N ARG A 109 3.27 12.28 6.23
CA ARG A 109 3.61 10.86 6.04
C ARG A 109 4.87 10.68 5.22
N PHE A 110 5.09 11.46 4.16
CA PHE A 110 6.33 11.45 3.40
C PHE A 110 7.53 11.97 4.22
N ARG A 111 7.32 12.93 5.13
CA ARG A 111 8.37 13.33 6.09
C ARG A 111 8.71 12.20 7.06
N PHE A 112 7.72 11.45 7.54
CA PHE A 112 7.97 10.25 8.35
C PHE A 112 8.65 9.14 7.55
N MET A 113 8.34 9.02 6.26
CA MET A 113 8.98 8.08 5.34
C MET A 113 10.48 8.37 5.22
N SER A 114 10.86 9.64 5.12
CA SER A 114 12.25 10.07 4.95
C SER A 114 13.12 9.99 6.20
N LYS A 115 12.55 9.86 7.41
CA LYS A 115 13.35 9.80 8.64
C LYS A 115 13.95 8.42 8.93
N GLY A 116 13.51 7.36 8.25
CA GLY A 116 14.09 6.01 8.37
C GLY A 116 13.30 5.04 9.27
N PRO A 117 13.11 5.29 10.59
CA PRO A 117 12.48 4.31 11.47
C PRO A 117 10.96 4.27 11.31
N LEU A 118 10.32 5.29 10.71
CA LEU A 118 8.88 5.34 10.45
C LEU A 118 8.55 5.12 8.96
N PHE A 119 9.50 4.59 8.18
CA PHE A 119 9.35 4.41 6.73
C PHE A 119 8.06 3.68 6.35
N LEU A 120 7.80 2.55 7.01
CA LEU A 120 6.62 1.72 6.76
C LEU A 120 5.33 2.37 7.24
N LEU A 121 5.39 3.14 8.33
CA LEU A 121 4.24 3.92 8.81
C LEU A 121 3.82 4.96 7.76
N GLY A 122 4.81 5.62 7.14
CA GLY A 122 4.60 6.59 6.07
C GLY A 122 4.03 5.94 4.81
N SER A 123 4.72 4.92 4.27
CA SER A 123 4.31 4.29 3.01
C SER A 123 2.94 3.59 3.13
N MET A 124 2.69 2.84 4.22
CA MET A 124 1.37 2.25 4.44
C MET A 124 0.29 3.28 4.74
N GLY A 125 0.64 4.37 5.40
CA GLY A 125 -0.26 5.50 5.61
C GLY A 125 -0.79 6.03 4.29
N VAL A 126 0.12 6.42 3.40
CA VAL A 126 -0.24 7.02 2.09
C VAL A 126 -1.02 6.02 1.23
N VAL A 127 -0.57 4.78 1.14
CA VAL A 127 -1.23 3.77 0.28
C VAL A 127 -2.63 3.45 0.80
N CYS A 128 -2.78 3.10 2.08
CA CYS A 128 -4.10 2.73 2.62
C CYS A 128 -5.06 3.92 2.61
N GLN A 129 -4.61 5.10 3.05
CA GLN A 129 -5.44 6.31 3.09
C GLN A 129 -5.87 6.73 1.69
N SER A 130 -4.96 6.70 0.70
CA SER A 130 -5.30 7.01 -0.68
C SER A 130 -6.33 6.04 -1.23
N THR A 131 -6.10 4.73 -1.12
CA THR A 131 -7.04 3.75 -1.66
C THR A 131 -8.41 3.83 -0.97
N MET A 132 -8.46 4.00 0.35
CA MET A 132 -9.72 4.15 1.09
C MET A 132 -10.48 5.41 0.67
N LEU A 133 -9.79 6.56 0.53
CA LEU A 133 -10.44 7.80 0.09
C LEU A 133 -10.97 7.70 -1.34
N ASN A 134 -10.28 6.98 -2.22
CA ASN A 134 -10.76 6.72 -3.58
C ASN A 134 -11.99 5.79 -3.59
N PHE A 135 -11.99 4.72 -2.78
CA PHE A 135 -13.17 3.84 -2.68
C PHE A 135 -14.39 4.53 -2.07
N MET A 136 -14.16 5.48 -1.16
CA MET A 136 -15.22 6.26 -0.52
C MET A 136 -15.92 7.22 -1.48
N SER A 137 -15.29 7.56 -2.62
CA SER A 137 -15.95 8.35 -3.66
C SER A 137 -17.11 7.62 -4.33
N TYR A 138 -17.12 6.28 -4.29
CA TYR A 138 -18.20 5.49 -4.87
C TYR A 138 -19.42 5.41 -3.93
N PRO A 139 -20.63 5.74 -4.39
CA PRO A 139 -21.85 5.73 -3.58
C PRO A 139 -22.32 4.32 -3.18
N THR A 140 -21.77 3.28 -3.79
CA THR A 140 -22.07 1.87 -3.49
C THR A 140 -21.17 1.27 -2.41
N THR A 141 -20.20 2.04 -1.88
CA THR A 141 -19.21 1.56 -0.92
C THR A 141 -19.72 1.73 0.51
N ASP A 142 -19.84 0.62 1.24
CA ASP A 142 -20.07 0.64 2.69
C ASP A 142 -18.77 0.94 3.44
N TRP A 143 -18.73 2.11 4.09
CA TRP A 143 -17.54 2.59 4.80
C TRP A 143 -17.12 1.68 5.97
N HIS A 144 -18.08 1.08 6.67
CA HIS A 144 -17.81 0.13 7.75
C HIS A 144 -17.05 -1.09 7.23
N THR A 145 -17.57 -1.72 6.15
CA THR A 145 -16.96 -2.90 5.55
C THR A 145 -15.57 -2.59 5.03
N LEU A 146 -15.38 -1.43 4.40
CA LEU A 146 -14.07 -0.96 3.94
C LEU A 146 -13.04 -0.85 5.08
N MET A 147 -13.43 -0.26 6.21
CA MET A 147 -12.55 -0.11 7.37
C MET A 147 -12.19 -1.45 8.03
N PHE A 148 -13.19 -2.32 8.20
CA PHE A 148 -12.96 -3.65 8.78
C PHE A 148 -12.08 -4.51 7.87
N SER A 149 -12.34 -4.52 6.55
CA SER A 149 -11.52 -5.24 5.58
C SER A 149 -10.08 -4.72 5.54
N ASN A 150 -9.86 -3.41 5.67
CA ASN A 150 -8.50 -2.85 5.76
C ASN A 150 -7.77 -3.36 7.01
N MET A 151 -8.42 -3.36 8.17
CA MET A 151 -7.82 -3.85 9.41
C MET A 151 -7.51 -5.35 9.34
N GLU A 152 -8.45 -6.15 8.83
CA GLU A 152 -8.29 -7.59 8.65
C GLU A 152 -7.16 -7.91 7.66
N ALA A 153 -7.13 -7.25 6.52
CA ALA A 153 -6.06 -7.39 5.53
C ALA A 153 -4.70 -7.03 6.13
N CYS A 154 -4.63 -6.02 7.00
CA CYS A 154 -3.41 -5.67 7.68
C CYS A 154 -2.95 -6.75 8.67
N VAL A 155 -3.85 -7.30 9.47
CA VAL A 155 -3.55 -8.40 10.40
C VAL A 155 -3.08 -9.65 9.63
N MET A 156 -3.77 -9.97 8.53
CA MET A 156 -3.41 -11.08 7.67
C MET A 156 -2.03 -10.86 7.02
N ALA A 157 -1.72 -9.65 6.55
CA ALA A 157 -0.41 -9.32 5.99
C ALA A 157 0.73 -9.55 6.98
N VAL A 158 0.53 -9.15 8.25
CA VAL A 158 1.50 -9.39 9.33
C VAL A 158 1.63 -10.89 9.63
N ALA A 159 0.52 -11.62 9.69
CA ALA A 159 0.51 -13.07 9.94
C ALA A 159 1.20 -13.86 8.81
N LEU A 160 0.87 -13.56 7.54
CA LEU A 160 1.49 -14.17 6.37
C LEU A 160 2.99 -13.86 6.29
N SER A 161 3.37 -12.61 6.58
CA SER A 161 4.77 -12.23 6.61
C SER A 161 5.54 -13.02 7.68
N ALA A 162 4.99 -13.13 8.89
CA ALA A 162 5.60 -13.94 9.96
C ALA A 162 5.71 -15.43 9.57
N LEU A 163 4.65 -16.00 9.00
CA LEU A 163 4.61 -17.40 8.55
C LEU A 163 5.65 -17.69 7.47
N LEU A 164 5.77 -16.82 6.47
CA LEU A 164 6.66 -17.07 5.33
C LEU A 164 8.13 -16.77 5.64
N HIS A 165 8.41 -15.88 6.59
CA HIS A 165 9.76 -15.76 7.16
C HIS A 165 10.14 -17.00 7.99
N TYR A 166 9.17 -17.70 8.59
CA TYR A 166 9.40 -18.98 9.27
C TYR A 166 9.56 -20.16 8.29
N LEU A 167 8.74 -20.23 7.23
CA LEU A 167 8.73 -21.34 6.27
C LEU A 167 9.92 -21.31 5.30
N ILE A 168 10.34 -20.11 4.88
CA ILE A 168 11.44 -19.90 3.95
C ILE A 168 12.47 -18.98 4.61
N PRO A 169 13.31 -19.48 5.54
CA PRO A 169 14.32 -18.65 6.19
C PRO A 169 15.41 -18.23 5.20
N ASP A 170 16.02 -17.06 5.44
CA ASP A 170 17.17 -16.58 4.66
C ASP A 170 18.41 -17.42 4.98
N VAL A 171 19.27 -17.67 3.99
CA VAL A 171 20.47 -18.53 4.13
C VAL A 171 21.58 -17.79 4.86
N GLU A 172 21.65 -16.47 4.68
CA GLU A 172 22.55 -15.57 5.42
C GLU A 172 21.72 -14.46 6.07
N PRO A 173 22.07 -14.01 7.29
CA PRO A 173 21.38 -12.89 7.93
C PRO A 173 21.48 -11.65 7.05
N ARG A 174 20.35 -11.25 6.46
CA ARG A 174 20.30 -10.04 5.64
C ARG A 174 20.46 -8.84 6.56
N ASN A 175 21.52 -8.06 6.36
CA ASN A 175 21.68 -6.82 7.11
C ASN A 175 20.53 -5.87 6.74
N PRO A 176 19.95 -5.16 7.73
CA PRO A 176 18.95 -4.14 7.45
C PRO A 176 19.52 -3.14 6.45
N PRO A 177 18.70 -2.63 5.50
CA PRO A 177 19.17 -1.65 4.51
C PRO A 177 19.92 -0.52 5.23
N PRO A 178 21.13 -0.15 4.76
CA PRO A 178 21.90 0.90 5.39
C PRO A 178 21.05 2.18 5.44
N ARG A 179 20.99 2.80 6.61
CA ARG A 179 20.27 4.06 6.79
C ARG A 179 20.99 5.13 5.97
N ILE A 180 20.44 5.46 4.81
CA ILE A 180 20.93 6.57 4.00
C ILE A 180 20.54 7.84 4.74
N GLU A 181 21.53 8.54 5.27
CA GLU A 181 21.34 9.85 5.88
C GLU A 181 21.01 10.85 4.76
N LYS A 182 19.75 11.28 4.68
CA LYS A 182 19.29 12.24 3.69
C LYS A 182 19.39 13.65 4.29
N ASP A 183 20.01 14.55 3.55
CA ASP A 183 20.09 15.97 3.90
C ASP A 183 18.68 16.59 4.08
N GLU A 184 18.51 17.50 5.03
CA GLU A 184 17.19 18.03 5.42
C GLU A 184 16.51 18.79 4.28
N ALA A 185 17.30 19.48 3.45
CA ALA A 185 16.81 20.16 2.24
C ALA A 185 16.27 19.15 1.21
N ARG A 186 16.96 18.02 1.04
CA ARG A 186 16.55 16.93 0.15
C ARG A 186 15.27 16.25 0.66
N ILE A 187 15.15 16.04 1.97
CA ILE A 187 13.93 15.50 2.60
C ILE A 187 12.73 16.42 2.35
N ARG A 188 12.91 17.74 2.45
CA ARG A 188 11.83 18.71 2.19
C ARG A 188 11.39 18.69 0.74
N HIS A 189 12.32 18.69 -0.22
CA HIS A 189 11.95 18.65 -1.64
C HIS A 189 11.30 17.33 -2.05
N GLU A 190 11.84 16.19 -1.60
CA GLU A 190 11.30 14.87 -1.93
C GLU A 190 9.91 14.67 -1.31
N SER A 191 9.71 15.06 -0.04
CA SER A 191 8.40 14.94 0.61
C SER A 191 7.34 15.87 0.01
N LEU A 192 7.73 17.07 -0.44
CA LEU A 192 6.81 18.02 -1.06
C LEU A 192 6.45 17.59 -2.48
N LEU A 193 7.41 17.08 -3.26
CA LEU A 193 7.16 16.52 -4.60
C LEU A 193 6.29 15.27 -4.52
N SER A 194 6.60 14.31 -3.65
CA SER A 194 5.78 13.11 -3.50
C SER A 194 4.39 13.43 -2.92
N GLY A 195 4.31 14.38 -2.00
CA GLY A 195 3.03 14.89 -1.47
C GLY A 195 2.16 15.52 -2.57
N THR A 196 2.73 16.37 -3.43
CA THR A 196 1.98 17.00 -4.52
C THR A 196 1.51 15.98 -5.56
N VAL A 197 2.37 15.04 -5.96
CA VAL A 197 2.00 13.96 -6.89
C VAL A 197 0.87 13.10 -6.31
N ALA A 198 0.95 12.69 -5.04
CA ALA A 198 -0.09 11.89 -4.40
C ALA A 198 -1.44 12.63 -4.36
N THR A 199 -1.44 13.94 -4.08
CA THR A 199 -2.66 14.74 -4.14
C THR A 199 -3.16 15.00 -5.53
N MET A 200 -2.28 15.15 -6.51
CA MET A 200 -2.67 15.31 -7.90
C MET A 200 -3.40 14.06 -8.38
N ILE A 201 -2.89 12.87 -8.04
CA ILE A 201 -3.56 11.59 -8.32
C ILE A 201 -4.95 11.57 -7.67
N PHE A 202 -5.06 11.91 -6.39
CA PHE A 202 -6.36 11.99 -5.71
C PHE A 202 -7.34 12.96 -6.41
N VAL A 203 -6.89 14.16 -6.75
CA VAL A 203 -7.70 15.16 -7.45
C VAL A 203 -8.13 14.65 -8.83
N ILE A 204 -7.23 14.02 -9.59
CA ILE A 204 -7.55 13.42 -10.89
C ILE A 204 -8.62 12.35 -10.74
N PHE A 205 -8.50 11.42 -9.79
CA PHE A 205 -9.53 10.42 -9.53
C PHE A 205 -10.88 11.06 -9.19
N GLN A 206 -10.88 12.09 -8.35
CA GLN A 206 -12.09 12.80 -7.95
C GLN A 206 -12.73 13.63 -9.08
N ILE A 207 -11.96 14.07 -10.07
CA ILE A 207 -12.46 14.75 -11.27
C ILE A 207 -12.96 13.71 -12.27
N CYS A 208 -12.17 12.68 -12.57
CA CYS A 208 -12.52 11.63 -13.52
C CYS A 208 -13.80 10.90 -13.10
N ASP A 209 -13.95 10.55 -11.82
CA ASP A 209 -15.16 9.88 -11.33
C ASP A 209 -16.41 10.78 -11.47
N ARG A 210 -16.34 12.03 -11.02
CA ARG A 210 -17.44 13.00 -11.21
C ARG A 210 -17.72 13.31 -12.68
N CYS A 211 -16.69 13.35 -13.52
CA CYS A 211 -16.82 13.60 -14.95
C CYS A 211 -17.44 12.39 -15.66
N ILE A 212 -17.09 11.16 -15.28
CA ILE A 212 -17.72 9.93 -15.79
C ILE A 212 -19.18 9.86 -15.35
N PHE A 213 -19.50 10.24 -14.11
CA PHE A 213 -20.88 10.28 -13.62
C PHE A 213 -21.70 11.35 -14.35
N ALA A 214 -21.15 12.54 -14.61
CA ALA A 214 -21.78 13.59 -15.41
C ALA A 214 -22.02 13.15 -16.86
N ASN A 215 -21.03 12.51 -17.51
CA ASN A 215 -21.17 12.01 -18.89
C ASN A 215 -22.16 10.83 -19.00
N THR A 216 -22.27 9.99 -17.97
CA THR A 216 -23.24 8.88 -17.93
C THR A 216 -24.66 9.39 -17.72
N LEU A 217 -24.87 10.42 -16.89
CA LEU A 217 -26.17 11.10 -16.74
C LEU A 217 -26.61 11.80 -18.03
N ASP A 218 -25.71 12.47 -18.73
CA ASP A 218 -26.00 13.06 -20.05
C ASP A 218 -26.36 11.98 -21.08
N SER A 219 -25.69 10.83 -21.06
CA SER A 219 -25.98 9.70 -21.96
C SER A 219 -27.31 9.01 -21.65
N VAL A 220 -27.73 8.96 -20.38
CA VAL A 220 -29.05 8.44 -19.98
C VAL A 220 -30.16 9.44 -20.32
N HIS A 221 -29.93 10.75 -20.14
CA HIS A 221 -30.90 11.77 -20.55
C HIS A 221 -31.06 11.87 -22.07
N THR A 222 -29.99 11.69 -22.85
CA THR A 222 -30.08 11.66 -24.32
C THR A 222 -30.57 10.32 -24.89
N GLY A 223 -30.40 9.21 -24.17
CA GLY A 223 -30.94 7.89 -24.55
C GLY A 223 -32.41 7.65 -24.22
N ILE A 224 -33.05 8.49 -23.39
CA ILE A 224 -34.48 8.42 -23.07
C ILE A 224 -35.34 9.26 -24.05
N PHE A 225 -34.71 10.08 -24.91
CA PHE A 225 -35.39 10.88 -25.95
C PHE A 225 -35.09 10.42 -27.39
N ALA A 226 -34.69 9.16 -27.59
CA ALA A 226 -34.54 8.55 -28.91
C ALA A 226 -35.46 7.33 -29.07
#